data_AF-A0A069QDK0-F1
#
_entry.id   AF-A0A069QDK0-F1
#
_cell.length_a   1.000
_cell.length_b   1.000
_cell.length_c   1.000
_cell.angle_alpha   90.00
_cell.angle_beta   90.00
_cell.angle_gamma   90.00
#
_symmetry.space_group_name_H-M   'P 1'
#
loop_
_entity.id
_entity.type
_entity.pdbx_description
1 polymer ?
#
loop_
_entity_poly.entity_id
_entity_poly.type
_entity_poly.pdbx_seq_one_letter_code
_entity_poly.pdbx_strand_id
1 'polypeptide(L)'
;MHFFYPNFINDMWRIFGLVFFADKTHFVDEPNKTFKLDELRTFLTEKGVGLYDTATAVNRTTGTAADKDLEVVEPTDLDALLLQVPACKNVVVTGQLAADVLRAHFNIAEQPKVGSYVTFRFQPDGREMRLYRMPSSSRAYPLKVEKKAELYKAMFEEAL
;
A
#
# COMPACT_ATOMS: atom_id res chain seq x y z
N MET A 1 -17.80 2.33 -2.86
CA MET A 1 -16.73 2.49 -3.87
C MET A 1 -16.15 1.11 -4.17
N HIS A 2 -16.18 0.66 -5.43
CA HIS A 2 -15.52 -0.59 -5.84
C HIS A 2 -14.07 -0.30 -6.26
N PHE A 3 -13.23 0.01 -5.27
CA PHE A 3 -11.81 0.35 -5.44
C PHE A 3 -11.05 0.09 -4.14
N PHE A 4 -9.72 0.22 -4.15
CA PHE A 4 -8.89 0.04 -2.96
C PHE A 4 -9.21 1.08 -1.88
N TYR A 5 -9.04 0.68 -0.61
CA TYR A 5 -9.35 1.49 0.57
C TYR A 5 -10.73 2.19 0.49
N PRO A 6 -11.83 1.45 0.23
CA PRO A 6 -13.14 2.06 -0.04
C PRO A 6 -13.88 2.52 1.22
N ASN A 7 -13.44 2.07 2.40
CA ASN A 7 -14.04 2.46 3.66
C ASN A 7 -13.75 3.93 3.94
N PHE A 8 -14.80 4.75 4.06
CA PHE A 8 -14.69 6.21 4.22
C PHE A 8 -13.84 6.65 5.42
N ILE A 9 -13.75 5.83 6.47
CA ILE A 9 -12.91 6.13 7.64
C ILE A 9 -11.44 5.75 7.46
N ASN A 10 -11.07 5.05 6.38
CA ASN A 10 -9.66 4.76 6.10
C ASN A 10 -8.95 6.06 5.67
N ASP A 11 -7.72 6.26 6.14
CA ASP A 11 -6.99 7.50 5.90
C ASP A 11 -6.11 7.47 4.64
N MET A 12 -6.09 6.38 3.85
CA MET A 12 -5.19 6.26 2.69
C MET A 12 -5.31 7.46 1.75
N TRP A 13 -6.52 7.78 1.29
CA TRP A 13 -6.74 8.89 0.36
C TRP A 13 -6.55 10.27 1.02
N ARG A 14 -6.63 10.35 2.35
CA ARG A 14 -6.30 11.57 3.11
C ARG A 14 -4.79 11.77 3.26
N ILE A 15 -4.04 10.68 3.40
CA ILE A 15 -2.58 10.68 3.36
C ILE A 15 -2.10 11.21 2.01
N PHE A 16 -2.65 10.69 0.91
CA PHE A 16 -2.36 11.20 -0.44
C PHE A 16 -2.69 12.69 -0.58
N GLY A 17 -3.87 13.12 -0.13
CA GLY A 17 -4.26 14.53 -0.14
C GLY A 17 -3.28 15.43 0.63
N LEU A 18 -2.87 15.01 1.83
CA LEU A 18 -1.88 15.75 2.64
C LEU A 18 -0.50 15.79 1.97
N VAL A 19 -0.01 14.66 1.46
CA VAL A 19 1.34 14.57 0.89
C VAL A 19 1.48 15.41 -0.36
N PHE A 20 0.52 15.31 -1.28
CA PHE A 20 0.66 15.89 -2.63
C PHE A 20 -0.03 17.24 -2.81
N PHE A 21 -1.00 17.58 -1.95
CA PHE A 21 -1.80 18.79 -2.10
C PHE A 21 -1.86 19.64 -0.82
N ALA A 22 -1.22 19.20 0.27
CA ALA A 22 -1.35 19.81 1.60
C ALA A 22 -2.82 19.94 2.07
N ASP A 23 -3.71 19.12 1.53
CA ASP A 23 -5.14 19.14 1.81
C ASP A 23 -5.65 17.71 2.05
N LYS A 24 -5.96 17.40 3.31
CA LYS A 24 -6.49 16.09 3.72
C LYS A 24 -7.83 15.74 3.06
N THR A 25 -8.54 16.73 2.54
CA THR A 25 -9.86 16.58 1.91
C THR A 25 -9.82 16.58 0.39
N HIS A 26 -8.63 16.69 -0.22
CA HIS A 26 -8.47 16.82 -1.67
C HIS A 26 -9.24 15.75 -2.47
N PHE A 27 -9.09 14.47 -2.07
CA PHE A 27 -9.78 13.33 -2.70
C PHE A 27 -11.06 12.88 -1.98
N VAL A 28 -11.56 13.66 -1.01
CA VAL A 28 -12.73 13.29 -0.19
C VAL A 28 -13.99 13.87 -0.81
N ASP A 29 -15.02 13.04 -0.97
CA ASP A 29 -16.39 13.45 -1.24
C ASP A 29 -17.20 13.34 0.05
N GLU A 30 -17.21 14.44 0.82
CA GLU A 30 -17.90 14.50 2.11
C GLU A 30 -19.43 14.32 2.00
N PRO A 31 -20.14 14.98 1.06
CA PRO A 31 -21.58 14.80 0.91
C PRO A 31 -22.00 13.35 0.71
N ASN A 32 -21.25 12.61 -0.11
CA ASN A 32 -21.58 11.21 -0.42
C ASN A 32 -20.85 10.20 0.49
N LYS A 33 -20.09 10.68 1.49
CA LYS A 33 -19.25 9.86 2.38
C LYS A 33 -18.40 8.85 1.59
N THR A 34 -17.77 9.32 0.53
CA THR A 34 -16.91 8.51 -0.33
C THR A 34 -15.65 9.27 -0.76
N PHE A 35 -14.95 8.77 -1.77
CA PHE A 35 -13.77 9.42 -2.34
C PHE A 35 -13.97 9.68 -3.82
N LYS A 36 -13.27 10.68 -4.34
CA LYS A 36 -13.33 11.13 -5.73
C LYS A 36 -12.57 10.16 -6.64
N LEU A 37 -13.23 9.06 -7.00
CA LEU A 37 -12.59 7.90 -7.65
C LEU A 37 -11.91 8.25 -8.98
N ASP A 38 -12.55 9.06 -9.83
CA ASP A 38 -12.00 9.40 -11.14
C ASP A 38 -10.76 10.31 -11.04
N GLU A 39 -10.77 11.25 -10.09
CA GLU A 39 -9.60 12.07 -9.74
C GLU A 39 -8.46 11.21 -9.19
N LEU A 40 -8.77 10.25 -8.31
CA LEU A 40 -7.79 9.30 -7.78
C LEU A 40 -7.16 8.44 -8.87
N ARG A 41 -7.95 7.87 -9.78
CA ARG A 41 -7.45 7.02 -10.88
C ARG A 41 -6.52 7.80 -11.80
N THR A 42 -6.91 9.03 -12.15
CA THR A 42 -6.10 9.92 -12.98
C THR A 42 -4.78 10.23 -12.29
N PHE A 43 -4.85 10.69 -11.04
CA PHE A 43 -3.68 11.03 -10.24
C PHE A 43 -2.70 9.85 -10.05
N LEU A 44 -3.22 8.67 -9.68
CA LEU A 44 -2.39 7.48 -9.47
C LEU A 44 -1.69 7.04 -10.76
N THR A 45 -2.40 7.11 -11.89
CA THR A 45 -1.85 6.80 -13.21
C THR A 45 -0.72 7.76 -13.58
N GLU A 46 -0.94 9.07 -13.40
CA GLU A 46 0.06 10.12 -13.66
C GLU A 46 1.31 9.98 -12.76
N LYS A 47 1.13 9.54 -11.51
CA LYS A 47 2.23 9.27 -10.58
C LYS A 47 2.87 7.90 -10.77
N GLY A 48 2.33 7.01 -11.60
CA GLY A 48 2.84 5.65 -11.76
C GLY A 48 2.65 4.77 -10.52
N VAL A 49 1.59 5.00 -9.75
CA VAL A 49 1.27 4.22 -8.54
C VAL A 49 0.28 3.09 -8.86
N GLY A 50 0.75 1.85 -8.75
CA GLY A 50 -0.09 0.66 -8.80
C GLY A 50 -0.60 0.26 -7.41
N LEU A 51 -1.80 -0.32 -7.35
CA LEU A 51 -2.41 -0.86 -6.14
C LEU A 51 -2.86 -2.28 -6.39
N TYR A 52 -2.53 -3.17 -5.45
CA TYR A 52 -2.89 -4.57 -5.52
C TYR A 52 -2.90 -5.18 -4.13
N ASP A 53 -3.62 -6.28 -3.95
CA ASP A 53 -3.64 -7.03 -2.70
C ASP A 53 -2.61 -8.17 -2.74
N THR A 54 -1.98 -8.46 -1.60
CA THR A 54 -1.02 -9.58 -1.48
C THR A 54 -1.69 -10.95 -1.55
N ALA A 55 -3.01 -10.99 -1.45
CA ALA A 55 -3.84 -12.17 -1.59
C ALA A 55 -4.93 -11.91 -2.63
N THR A 56 -5.02 -12.80 -3.62
CA THR A 56 -6.02 -12.75 -4.69
C THR A 56 -7.40 -13.20 -4.18
N ALA A 57 -7.43 -14.14 -3.22
CA ALA A 57 -8.64 -14.51 -2.49
C ALA A 57 -8.39 -14.60 -0.99
N VAL A 58 -9.27 -13.99 -0.19
CA VAL A 58 -9.22 -14.02 1.28
C VAL A 58 -10.58 -14.37 1.86
N ASN A 59 -10.58 -15.18 2.92
CA ASN A 59 -11.74 -15.39 3.77
C ASN A 59 -11.66 -14.45 4.98
N ARG A 60 -12.73 -13.68 5.21
CA ARG A 60 -12.83 -12.77 6.37
C ARG A 60 -13.66 -13.46 7.43
N THR A 61 -13.04 -13.88 8.52
CA THR A 61 -13.74 -14.65 9.58
C THR A 61 -14.67 -13.78 10.44
N THR A 62 -14.40 -12.47 10.52
CA THR A 62 -15.17 -11.51 11.35
C THR A 62 -15.63 -10.27 10.59
N GLY A 63 -15.57 -10.27 9.26
CA GLY A 63 -15.99 -9.15 8.40
C GLY A 63 -15.04 -7.95 8.37
N THR A 64 -13.94 -7.98 9.13
CA THR A 64 -12.87 -6.96 9.07
C THR A 64 -11.71 -7.40 8.16
N ALA A 65 -10.83 -6.45 7.80
CA ALA A 65 -9.61 -6.72 7.04
C ALA A 65 -8.35 -6.60 7.93
N ALA A 66 -8.49 -6.85 9.23
CA ALA A 66 -7.35 -6.88 10.14
C ALA A 66 -6.56 -8.19 9.96
N ASP A 67 -5.23 -8.12 10.06
CA ASP A 67 -4.33 -9.27 9.86
C ASP A 67 -4.74 -10.53 10.65
N LYS A 68 -5.26 -10.37 11.87
CA LYS A 68 -5.69 -11.48 12.75
C LYS A 68 -6.98 -12.18 12.32
N ASP A 69 -7.75 -11.56 11.42
CA ASP A 69 -9.10 -11.96 11.01
C ASP A 69 -9.15 -12.38 9.53
N LEU A 70 -7.98 -12.56 8.91
CA LEU A 70 -7.82 -12.88 7.49
C LEU A 70 -7.18 -14.26 7.32
N GLU A 71 -7.84 -15.10 6.52
CA GLU A 71 -7.26 -16.35 6.01
C GLU A 71 -7.00 -16.19 4.51
N VAL A 72 -5.75 -16.36 4.09
CA VAL A 72 -5.37 -16.29 2.67
C VAL A 72 -5.73 -17.62 2.02
N VAL A 73 -6.68 -17.57 1.08
CA VAL A 73 -7.14 -18.74 0.32
C VAL A 73 -6.31 -18.90 -0.94
N GLU A 74 -6.02 -17.79 -1.63
CA GLU A 74 -5.18 -17.76 -2.82
C GLU A 74 -4.19 -16.60 -2.71
N PRO A 75 -2.88 -16.87 -2.56
CA PRO A 75 -1.86 -15.83 -2.58
C PRO A 75 -1.72 -15.28 -4.00
N THR A 76 -1.40 -13.99 -4.10
CA THR A 76 -1.05 -13.39 -5.40
C THR A 76 0.28 -13.96 -5.88
N ASP A 77 0.36 -14.34 -7.16
CA ASP A 77 1.65 -14.64 -7.80
C ASP A 77 2.43 -13.33 -8.01
N LEU A 78 3.27 -13.01 -7.02
CA LEU A 78 4.04 -11.78 -6.98
C LEU A 78 5.07 -11.70 -8.11
N ASP A 79 5.62 -12.83 -8.54
CA ASP A 79 6.63 -12.87 -9.60
C ASP A 79 5.98 -12.58 -10.95
N ALA A 80 4.88 -13.27 -11.27
CA ALA A 80 4.12 -13.03 -12.50
C ALA A 80 3.60 -11.59 -12.58
N LEU A 81 3.12 -11.04 -11.45
CA LEU A 81 2.69 -9.64 -11.38
C LEU A 81 3.85 -8.68 -11.67
N LEU A 82 4.98 -8.85 -10.97
CA LEU A 82 6.13 -7.94 -11.09
C LEU A 82 6.81 -8.01 -12.47
N LEU A 83 6.77 -9.18 -13.14
CA LEU A 83 7.24 -9.34 -14.51
C LEU A 83 6.39 -8.57 -15.53
N GLN A 84 5.10 -8.34 -15.26
CA GLN A 84 4.23 -7.51 -16.10
C GLN A 84 4.49 -6.00 -15.94
N VAL A 85 5.17 -5.60 -14.86
CA VAL A 85 5.54 -4.20 -14.58
C VAL A 85 7.07 -4.06 -14.47
N PRO A 86 7.83 -4.22 -15.57
CA PRO A 86 9.30 -4.19 -15.55
C PRO A 86 9.90 -2.85 -15.07
N ALA A 87 9.12 -1.76 -15.12
CA ALA A 87 9.53 -0.47 -14.58
C ALA A 87 9.37 -0.34 -13.05
N CYS A 88 8.61 -1.22 -12.41
CA CYS A 88 8.40 -1.21 -10.97
C CYS A 88 9.70 -1.58 -10.24
N LYS A 89 10.21 -0.67 -9.41
CA LYS A 89 11.41 -0.90 -8.57
C LYS A 89 11.11 -0.84 -7.07
N ASN A 90 9.91 -0.41 -6.70
CA ASN A 90 9.53 -0.16 -5.31
C ASN A 90 8.22 -0.90 -5.02
N VAL A 91 8.23 -1.75 -4.00
CA VAL A 91 7.02 -2.40 -3.49
C VAL A 91 6.75 -1.88 -2.09
N VAL A 92 5.51 -1.45 -1.85
CA VAL A 92 5.10 -0.82 -0.59
C VAL A 92 4.04 -1.69 0.06
N VAL A 93 4.28 -2.09 1.32
CA VAL A 93 3.30 -2.83 2.11
C VAL A 93 2.83 -2.03 3.31
N THR A 94 1.55 -2.17 3.64
CA THR A 94 0.94 -1.55 4.81
C THR A 94 0.50 -2.63 5.79
N GLY A 95 1.23 -2.82 6.88
CA GLY A 95 0.93 -3.87 7.87
C GLY A 95 2.05 -4.88 8.06
N GLN A 96 1.84 -5.83 8.97
CA GLN A 96 2.84 -6.85 9.32
C GLN A 96 2.70 -8.07 8.40
N LEU A 97 1.48 -8.55 8.19
CA LEU A 97 1.22 -9.77 7.40
C LEU A 97 1.75 -9.66 5.97
N ALA A 98 1.45 -8.56 5.27
CA ALA A 98 1.96 -8.33 3.92
C ALA A 98 3.50 -8.25 3.87
N ALA A 99 4.13 -7.63 4.88
CA ALA A 99 5.58 -7.58 4.99
C ALA A 99 6.19 -8.96 5.22
N ASP A 100 5.52 -9.83 6.00
CA ASP A 100 5.92 -11.21 6.20
C ASP A 100 5.86 -12.03 4.91
N VAL A 101 4.76 -11.93 4.17
CA VAL A 101 4.57 -12.62 2.89
C VAL A 101 5.66 -12.23 1.90
N LEU A 102 5.88 -10.92 1.68
CA LEU A 102 6.87 -10.46 0.69
C LEU A 102 8.30 -10.77 1.11
N ARG A 103 8.61 -10.65 2.41
CA ARG A 103 9.95 -11.03 2.92
C ARG A 103 10.23 -12.51 2.63
N ALA A 104 9.29 -13.39 2.97
CA ALA A 104 9.45 -14.83 2.78
C ALA A 104 9.56 -15.17 1.28
N HIS A 105 8.70 -14.60 0.45
CA HIS A 105 8.67 -14.83 -0.99
C HIS A 105 9.98 -14.41 -1.68
N PHE A 106 10.50 -13.21 -1.38
CA PHE A 106 11.73 -12.69 -1.99
C PHE A 106 13.02 -13.07 -1.24
N ASN A 107 12.94 -13.94 -0.23
CA ASN A 107 14.07 -14.36 0.60
C ASN A 107 14.88 -13.17 1.18
N ILE A 108 14.17 -12.17 1.68
CA ILE A 108 14.77 -10.97 2.29
C ILE A 108 15.14 -11.29 3.74
N ALA A 109 16.39 -11.05 4.14
CA ALA A 109 16.89 -11.46 5.45
C ALA A 109 16.15 -10.76 6.62
N GLU A 110 15.92 -9.46 6.51
CA GLU A 110 15.30 -8.65 7.55
C GLU A 110 14.11 -7.87 7.01
N GLN A 111 13.07 -7.75 7.84
CA GLN A 111 11.99 -6.84 7.50
C GLN A 111 12.43 -5.37 7.64
N PRO A 112 11.96 -4.48 6.76
CA PRO A 112 12.13 -3.06 6.97
C PRO A 112 11.40 -2.61 8.24
N LYS A 113 11.99 -1.64 8.95
CA LYS A 113 11.29 -0.92 10.02
C LYS A 113 10.15 -0.11 9.41
N VAL A 114 9.11 0.18 10.20
CA VAL A 114 8.02 1.04 9.75
C VAL A 114 8.57 2.41 9.33
N GLY A 115 8.22 2.86 8.13
CA GLY A 115 8.71 4.10 7.53
C GLY A 115 10.05 3.98 6.81
N SER A 116 10.55 2.75 6.57
CA SER A 116 11.83 2.51 5.89
C SER A 116 11.71 1.40 4.84
N TYR A 117 12.82 1.14 4.15
CA TYR A 117 12.93 0.06 3.18
C TYR A 117 14.18 -0.79 3.39
N VAL A 118 14.18 -1.95 2.74
CA VAL A 118 15.37 -2.77 2.48
C VAL A 118 15.46 -3.04 0.99
N THR A 119 16.68 -3.19 0.47
CA THR A 119 16.90 -3.56 -0.94
C THR A 119 17.00 -5.07 -1.09
N PHE A 120 16.57 -5.56 -2.24
CA PHE A 120 16.70 -6.97 -2.61
C PHE A 120 16.86 -7.10 -4.13
N ARG A 121 17.40 -8.25 -4.56
CA ARG A 121 17.50 -8.58 -5.98
C ARG A 121 16.33 -9.47 -6.37
N PHE A 122 15.47 -8.96 -7.26
CA PHE A 122 14.36 -9.74 -7.82
C PHE A 122 14.94 -10.80 -8.77
N GLN A 123 14.84 -12.07 -8.39
CA GLN A 123 15.54 -13.16 -9.08
C GLN A 123 15.12 -13.35 -10.55
N PRO A 124 13.81 -13.25 -10.92
CA PRO A 124 13.38 -13.55 -12.28
C PRO A 124 14.05 -12.72 -13.40
N ASP A 125 14.33 -11.44 -13.17
CA ASP A 125 14.99 -10.56 -14.15
C ASP A 125 16.28 -9.88 -13.63
N GLY A 126 16.63 -10.12 -12.37
CA GLY A 126 17.86 -9.66 -11.75
C GLY A 126 17.89 -8.20 -11.33
N ARG A 127 16.79 -7.43 -11.46
CA ARG A 127 16.78 -6.01 -11.08
C ARG A 127 16.83 -5.80 -9.56
N GLU A 128 17.45 -4.71 -9.15
CA GLU A 128 17.41 -4.27 -7.76
C GLU A 128 16.06 -3.58 -7.47
N MET A 129 15.44 -3.98 -6.36
CA MET A 129 14.16 -3.48 -5.90
C MET A 129 14.22 -3.09 -4.42
N ARG A 130 13.28 -2.26 -3.99
CA ARG A 130 13.08 -1.87 -2.58
C ARG A 130 11.75 -2.39 -2.08
N LEU A 131 11.77 -2.98 -0.89
CA LEU A 131 10.55 -3.30 -0.12
C LEU A 131 10.40 -2.24 0.98
N TYR A 132 9.37 -1.42 0.90
CA TYR A 132 8.99 -0.43 1.91
C TYR A 132 7.93 -0.99 2.86
N ARG A 133 8.08 -0.72 4.16
CA ARG A 133 7.02 -1.02 5.15
C ARG A 133 6.46 0.26 5.72
N MET A 134 5.19 0.53 5.44
CA MET A 134 4.51 1.76 5.87
C MET A 134 3.53 1.49 7.01
N PRO A 135 3.24 2.50 7.87
CA PRO A 135 2.19 2.34 8.87
C PRO A 135 0.85 2.13 8.18
N SER A 136 -0.02 1.33 8.80
CA SER A 136 -1.35 1.08 8.25
C SER A 136 -2.14 2.39 8.11
N SER A 137 -2.82 2.54 6.99
CA SER A 137 -3.72 3.67 6.70
C SER A 137 -5.03 3.60 7.50
N SER A 138 -5.32 2.48 8.16
CA SER A 138 -6.49 2.35 9.03
C SER A 138 -6.41 3.29 10.23
N ARG A 139 -7.54 3.89 10.62
CA ARG A 139 -7.66 4.66 11.88
C ARG A 139 -7.45 3.83 13.14
N ALA A 140 -7.58 2.50 13.05
CA ALA A 140 -7.26 1.61 14.17
C ALA A 140 -5.77 1.58 14.51
N TYR A 141 -4.90 1.95 13.56
CA TYR A 141 -3.48 2.10 13.83
C TYR A 141 -3.24 3.38 14.65
N PRO A 142 -2.58 3.30 15.82
CA PRO A 142 -2.50 4.38 16.81
C PRO A 142 -1.50 5.47 16.41
N LEU A 143 -1.70 6.07 15.24
CA LEU A 143 -0.91 7.18 14.71
C LEU A 143 -1.84 8.19 14.03
N LYS A 144 -1.65 9.48 14.30
CA LYS A 144 -2.41 10.54 13.64
C LYS A 144 -2.15 10.55 12.14
N VAL A 145 -3.14 10.94 11.34
CA VAL A 145 -3.03 10.94 9.88
C VAL A 145 -1.89 11.84 9.38
N GLU A 146 -1.62 12.95 10.06
CA GLU A 146 -0.53 13.86 9.72
C GLU A 146 0.84 13.18 9.92
N LYS A 147 1.00 12.40 10.98
CA LYS A 147 2.22 11.62 11.23
C LYS A 147 2.37 10.43 10.29
N LYS A 148 1.26 9.81 9.88
CA LYS A 148 1.29 8.85 8.76
C LYS A 148 1.76 9.55 7.50
N ALA A 149 1.19 10.70 7.16
CA ALA A 149 1.52 11.46 5.96
C ALA A 149 3.01 11.87 5.91
N GLU A 150 3.63 12.25 7.02
CA GLU A 150 5.08 12.51 7.09
C GLU A 150 5.91 11.29 6.65
N LEU A 151 5.58 10.10 7.15
CA LEU A 151 6.29 8.86 6.79
C LEU A 151 6.07 8.49 5.31
N TYR A 152 4.82 8.59 4.84
CA TYR A 152 4.51 8.33 3.43
C TYR A 152 5.17 9.34 2.50
N LYS A 153 5.25 10.62 2.90
CA LYS A 153 5.92 11.65 2.13
C LYS A 153 7.40 11.30 1.90
N ALA A 154 8.12 10.94 2.96
CA ALA A 154 9.51 10.53 2.85
C ALA A 154 9.68 9.33 1.88
N MET A 155 8.79 8.33 1.97
CA MET A 155 8.79 7.20 1.03
C MET A 155 8.53 7.64 -0.42
N PHE A 156 7.53 8.49 -0.67
CA PHE A 156 7.21 8.95 -2.02
C PHE A 156 8.33 9.79 -2.63
N GLU A 157 9.03 10.63 -1.84
CA GLU A 157 10.20 11.41 -2.30
C GLU A 157 11.38 10.52 -2.73
N GLU A 158 11.46 9.29 -2.21
CA GLU A 158 12.51 8.32 -2.58
C GLU A 158 12.08 7.36 -3.71
N ALA A 159 10.78 7.16 -3.90
CA ALA A 159 10.22 6.08 -4.70
C ALA A 159 9.54 6.51 -6.01
N LEU A 160 9.17 7.79 -6.16
CA LEU A 160 8.56 8.39 -7.34
C LEU A 160 9.54 9.36 -8.03
#